data_AF-A0A3D2MIJ8-F1
#
_entry.id   AF-A0A3D2MIJ8-F1
#
_cell.length_a   1.000
_cell.length_b   1.000
_cell.length_c   1.000
_cell.angle_alpha   90.00
_cell.angle_beta   90.00
_cell.angle_gamma   90.00
#
_symmetry.space_group_name_H-M   'P 1'
#
loop_
_entity.id
_entity.type
_entity.pdbx_description
1 polymer ?
#
loop_
_entity_poly.entity_id
_entity_poly.type
_entity_poly.pdbx_seq_one_letter_code
_entity_poly.pdbx_strand_id
1 'polypeptide(L)' 'ALTELQGGTFTITNGGIFGSLLSTPILNAPQVGILGMHKIEQRPVAVNGQVVIRPMMYVALS' A
#
# COMPACT_ATOMS: atom_id res chain seq x y z
N ALA A 1 -13.15 15.08 -16.40
CA ALA A 1 -12.56 13.89 -17.02
C ALA A 1 -11.05 14.02 -17.18
N LEU A 2 -10.51 14.56 -18.28
CA LEU A 2 -9.04 14.57 -18.48
C LEU A 2 -8.30 15.47 -17.49
N THR A 3 -8.90 16.60 -17.12
CA THR A 3 -8.34 17.55 -16.14
C THR A 3 -8.19 16.95 -14.74
N GLU A 4 -9.01 15.97 -14.37
CA GLU A 4 -8.96 15.29 -13.06
C GLU A 4 -7.83 14.27 -12.97
N LEU A 5 -7.28 13.84 -14.12
CA LEU A 5 -6.17 12.88 -14.21
C LEU A 5 -4.80 13.57 -14.32
N GLN A 6 -4.76 14.91 -14.35
CA GLN A 6 -3.55 15.70 -14.51
C GLN A 6 -3.09 16.34 -13.19
N GLY A 7 -1.81 16.72 -13.13
CA GLY A 7 -1.26 17.47 -11.99
C GLY A 7 -1.02 16.66 -10.72
N GLY A 8 -1.15 15.33 -10.77
CA GLY A 8 -0.84 14.47 -9.62
C GLY A 8 0.62 14.59 -9.19
N THR A 9 0.87 14.66 -7.88
CA THR A 9 2.20 14.83 -7.27
C THR A 9 2.69 13.59 -6.53
N PHE A 10 1.78 12.69 -6.19
CA PHE A 10 2.02 11.45 -5.47
C PHE A 10 0.95 10.42 -5.85
N THR A 11 1.32 9.14 -5.91
CA THR A 11 0.40 8.06 -6.26
C THR A 11 0.17 7.13 -5.07
N ILE A 12 -1.08 6.73 -4.84
CA ILE A 12 -1.43 5.59 -3.99
C ILE A 12 -2.04 4.52 -4.89
N THR A 13 -1.52 3.30 -4.81
CA THR A 13 -2.06 2.14 -5.55
C THR A 13 -2.46 1.04 -4.58
N ASN A 14 -3.67 0.49 -4.74
CA ASN A 14 -4.21 -0.54 -3.85
C ASN A 14 -4.34 -1.88 -4.56
N GLY A 15 -3.27 -2.68 -4.52
CA GLY A 15 -3.27 -4.06 -5.00
C GLY A 15 -3.93 -5.05 -4.02
N GLY A 16 -4.24 -4.58 -2.80
CA GLY A 16 -4.88 -5.38 -1.77
C GLY A 16 -6.26 -5.90 -2.15
N ILE A 17 -6.95 -5.22 -3.06
CA ILE A 17 -8.24 -5.69 -3.61
C ILE A 17 -8.12 -7.03 -4.35
N PHE A 18 -6.93 -7.33 -4.89
CA PHE A 18 -6.63 -8.58 -5.58
C PHE A 18 -5.94 -9.61 -4.68
N GLY A 19 -5.80 -9.32 -3.38
CA GLY A 19 -5.13 -10.19 -2.43
C GLY A 19 -3.60 -10.13 -2.48
N SER A 20 -3.01 -9.15 -3.16
CA SER A 20 -1.56 -8.95 -3.17
C SER A 20 -1.04 -8.73 -1.75
N LEU A 21 0.07 -9.39 -1.40
CA LEU A 21 0.74 -9.25 -0.10
C LEU A 21 1.94 -8.30 -0.16
N LEU A 22 2.67 -8.28 -1.28
CA LEU A 22 3.84 -7.44 -1.51
C LEU A 22 3.97 -7.11 -3.00
N SER A 23 4.52 -5.95 -3.32
CA SER A 23 4.82 -5.53 -4.69
C SER A 23 5.97 -4.51 -4.69
N THR A 24 6.55 -4.28 -5.87
CA THR A 24 7.47 -3.18 -6.13
C THR A 24 6.73 -2.15 -6.99
N PRO A 25 6.15 -1.09 -6.41
CA PRO A 25 5.39 -0.11 -7.17
C PRO A 25 6.27 0.62 -8.21
N ILE A 26 5.69 0.88 -9.38
CA ILE A 26 6.35 1.61 -10.48
C ILE A 26 5.89 3.07 -10.43
N LEU A 27 6.84 4.00 -10.42
CA LEU A 27 6.59 5.44 -10.42
C LEU A 27 5.88 5.88 -11.70
N ASN A 28 4.91 6.78 -11.56
CA ASN A 28 4.30 7.49 -12.67
C ASN A 28 4.97 8.86 -12.84
N ALA A 29 5.98 8.94 -13.70
CA ALA A 29 6.73 10.17 -13.94
C ALA A 29 5.78 11.32 -14.36
N PRO A 30 5.96 12.55 -13.87
CA PRO A 30 7.12 13.08 -13.13
C PRO A 30 7.04 12.95 -11.60
N GLN A 31 6.10 12.17 -11.06
CA GLN A 31 5.96 12.01 -9.61
C GLN A 31 7.18 11.29 -9.00
N VAL A 32 7.52 11.67 -7.77
CA VAL A 32 8.72 11.17 -7.05
C VAL A 32 8.39 10.19 -5.94
N GLY A 33 7.13 9.78 -5.81
CA GLY A 33 6.71 8.82 -4.79
C GLY A 33 5.44 8.07 -5.17
N ILE A 34 5.44 6.79 -4.83
CA ILE A 34 4.26 5.93 -4.93
C ILE A 34 4.13 5.01 -3.72
N LEU A 35 2.95 5.00 -3.08
CA LEU A 35 2.62 4.11 -1.98
C LEU A 35 1.76 2.94 -2.46
N GLY A 36 2.32 1.74 -2.40
CA GLY A 36 1.62 0.48 -2.63
C GLY A 36 0.96 -0.05 -1.36
N MET A 37 -0.37 -0.14 -1.37
CA MET A 37 -1.19 -0.78 -0.35
C MET A 37 -1.56 -2.22 -0.76
N HIS A 38 -1.57 -3.10 0.23
CA HIS A 38 -1.76 -4.54 0.06
C HIS A 38 -2.94 -5.04 0.88
N LYS A 39 -3.23 -6.34 0.79
CA LYS A 39 -4.36 -6.96 1.48
C LYS A 39 -4.24 -6.73 2.98
N ILE A 40 -5.36 -6.34 3.60
CA ILE A 40 -5.51 -6.39 5.05
C ILE A 40 -5.88 -7.82 5.44
N GLU A 41 -5.11 -8.42 6.33
CA GLU A 41 -5.40 -9.76 6.85
C GLU A 41 -5.09 -9.88 8.34
N GLN A 42 -5.77 -10.81 8.99
CA GLN A 42 -5.57 -11.10 10.41
C GLN A 42 -4.22 -11.80 10.59
N ARG A 43 -3.30 -11.18 11.34
CA ARG A 43 -1.96 -11.72 11.58
C ARG A 43 -1.61 -11.72 13.06
N PRO A 44 -0.89 -12.74 13.54
CA PRO A 44 -0.30 -12.72 14.87
C PRO A 44 0.80 -11.66 14.93
N VAL A 45 0.73 -10.77 15.92
CA VAL A 45 1.74 -9.75 16.20
C VAL A 45 2.05 -9.72 17.69
N ALA A 46 3.30 -9.44 18.03
CA ALA A 46 3.71 -9.26 19.42
C ALA A 46 3.35 -7.84 19.88
N VAL A 47 2.53 -7.73 20.92
CA VAL A 47 2.20 -6.45 21.59
C VAL A 47 2.44 -6.64 23.07
N ASN A 48 3.32 -5.83 23.66
CA ASN A 48 3.70 -5.91 25.07
C ASN A 48 4.11 -7.34 25.51
N GLY A 49 4.85 -8.06 24.66
CA GLY A 49 5.30 -9.43 24.95
C GLY A 49 4.24 -10.52 24.79
N GLN A 50 3.03 -10.19 24.35
CA GLN A 50 1.95 -11.16 24.11
C GLN A 50 1.65 -11.28 22.62
N VAL A 51 1.33 -12.50 22.16
CA VAL A 51 0.84 -12.71 20.80
C VAL A 51 -0.64 -12.34 20.74
N VAL A 52 -0.98 -11.36 19.92
CA VAL A 52 -2.36 -10.94 19.65
C VAL A 52 -2.62 -10.94 18.16
N ILE A 53 -3.85 -11.26 17.75
CA ILE A 53 -4.25 -11.18 16.35
C ILE A 53 -4.67 -9.75 16.01
N ARG A 54 -4.14 -9.17 14.93
CA ARG A 54 -4.49 -7.82 14.46
C ARG A 54 -4.71 -7.79 12.95
N PRO A 55 -5.60 -6.92 12.45
CA PRO A 55 -5.64 -6.61 11.02
C PRO A 55 -4.36 -5.87 10.65
N MET A 56 -3.57 -6.47 9.76
CA MET A 56 -2.29 -5.94 9.32
C MET A 56 -2.25 -5.83 7.80
N MET A 57 -1.50 -4.84 7.30
CA MET A 57 -1.26 -4.61 5.88
C MET A 57 0.24 -4.34 5.68
N TYR A 58 0.79 -4.88 4.61
CA TYR A 58 2.10 -4.46 4.12
C TYR A 58 1.97 -3.23 3.24
N VAL A 59 2.92 -2.32 3.37
CA VAL A 59 3.04 -1.13 2.53
C VAL A 59 4.41 -1.11 1.88
N ALA A 60 4.47 -0.70 0.61
CA ALA A 60 5.69 -0.52 -0.15
C ALA A 60 5.78 0.92 -0.64
N LEU A 61 6.91 1.58 -0.43
CA LEU A 61 7.17 2.94 -0.91
C LEU A 61 8.36 2.88 -1.88
N SER A 62 8.14 3.40 -3.09
CA SER A 62 9.18 3.63 -4.11
C SER A 62 9.29 5.12 -4.42
#